data_AF-M2ABC4-F1
#
_entry.id   AF-M2ABC4-F1
#
_cell.length_a   1.000
_cell.length_b   1.000
_cell.length_c   1.000
_cell.angle_alpha   90.00
_cell.angle_beta   90.00
_cell.angle_gamma   90.00
#
_symmetry.space_group_name_H-M   'P 1'
#
loop_
_entity.id
_entity.type
_entity.pdbx_description
1 polymer ?
#
loop_
_entity_poly.entity_id
_entity_poly.type
_entity_poly.pdbx_seq_one_letter_code
_entity_poly.pdbx_strand_id
1 'polypeptide(L)'
;KFGTNEILILRELTKEEKKAFCNCNTGDYNTGHHNTGNYNTGYRNTGDYNTGDYNTGNYNTGFFNTVDSKLIMFNKPTNKEIEDIDFPSFLFFDLTVWISSDEATDKEKKEHKQEIETCGGFLKRLEYKKAFRLAWDKAGKKEHEMLLELPNWDNEIFKEISGIDAEAEIAKEEM
;
A
#
# COMPACT_ATOMS: atom_id res chain seq x y z
N LYS A 1 34.88 -18.57 32.81
CA LYS A 1 34.76 -18.45 31.33
C LYS A 1 34.38 -19.83 30.81
N PHE A 2 33.13 -20.04 30.40
CA PHE A 2 32.73 -21.26 29.70
C PHE A 2 32.51 -20.88 28.23
N GLY A 3 33.44 -21.30 27.40
CA GLY A 3 33.33 -21.23 25.95
C GLY A 3 34.35 -22.20 25.40
N THR A 4 33.89 -23.28 24.77
CA THR A 4 34.73 -24.22 24.03
C THR A 4 34.58 -23.91 22.54
N ASN A 5 35.66 -24.10 21.76
CA ASN A 5 35.65 -23.97 20.31
C ASN A 5 35.26 -25.29 19.63
N GLU A 6 34.50 -26.15 20.32
CA GLU A 6 34.17 -27.49 19.85
C GLU A 6 32.76 -27.51 19.27
N ILE A 7 32.68 -27.69 17.95
CA ILE A 7 31.42 -27.92 17.22
C ILE A 7 31.21 -29.44 17.13
N LEU A 8 30.11 -29.94 17.69
CA LEU A 8 29.70 -31.33 17.57
C LEU A 8 28.60 -31.47 16.49
N ILE A 9 28.89 -32.15 15.39
CA ILE A 9 27.88 -32.50 14.39
C ILE A 9 27.17 -33.78 14.88
N LEU A 10 25.88 -33.68 15.23
CA LEU A 10 25.09 -34.79 15.77
C LEU A 10 24.72 -35.83 14.70
N ARG A 11 24.34 -35.38 13.50
CA ARG A 11 24.11 -36.21 12.32
C ARG A 11 23.93 -35.35 11.07
N GLU A 12 24.15 -35.96 9.91
CA GLU A 12 23.71 -35.38 8.64
C GLU A 12 22.23 -35.68 8.39
N LEU A 13 21.50 -34.72 7.84
CA LEU A 13 20.12 -34.94 7.38
C LEU A 13 20.11 -35.73 6.07
N THR A 14 19.19 -36.70 5.95
CA THR A 14 18.98 -37.46 4.71
C THR A 14 18.47 -36.57 3.59
N LYS A 15 18.52 -37.06 2.33
CA LYS A 15 17.95 -36.32 1.18
C LYS A 15 16.45 -36.11 1.35
N GLU A 16 15.75 -37.08 1.92
CA GLU A 16 14.32 -37.06 2.18
C GLU A 16 13.97 -36.06 3.28
N GLU A 17 14.74 -36.02 4.37
CA GLU A 17 14.59 -35.02 5.44
C GLU A 17 14.84 -33.61 4.88
N LYS A 18 15.91 -33.42 4.12
CA LYS A 18 16.20 -32.15 3.43
C LYS A 18 15.10 -31.74 2.45
N LYS A 19 14.49 -32.70 1.76
CA LYS A 19 13.36 -32.47 0.85
C LYS A 19 12.08 -32.08 1.61
N ALA A 20 11.86 -32.62 2.81
CA ALA A 20 10.77 -32.18 3.68
C ALA A 20 10.97 -30.74 4.19
N PHE A 21 12.22 -30.29 4.31
CA PHE A 21 12.57 -28.88 4.56
C PHE A 21 12.60 -28.01 3.30
N CYS A 22 12.41 -28.60 2.11
CA CYS A 22 12.40 -27.83 0.88
C CYS A 22 11.08 -27.05 0.79
N ASN A 23 11.19 -25.73 0.76
CA ASN A 23 10.10 -24.82 0.42
C ASN A 23 9.74 -25.05 -1.04
N CYS A 24 9.02 -26.13 -1.36
CA CYS A 24 8.65 -26.61 -2.71
C CYS A 24 7.73 -25.63 -3.47
N ASN A 25 8.06 -24.34 -3.40
CA ASN A 25 7.40 -23.25 -4.05
C ASN A 25 7.84 -23.23 -5.51
N THR A 26 6.90 -22.98 -6.40
CA THR A 26 7.13 -22.79 -7.82
C THR A 26 6.72 -21.36 -8.16
N GLY A 27 7.63 -20.58 -8.75
CA GLY A 27 7.47 -19.14 -8.98
C GLY A 27 8.22 -18.29 -7.94
N ASP A 28 8.05 -16.98 -8.01
CA ASP A 28 8.89 -16.00 -7.33
C ASP A 28 8.23 -15.42 -6.07
N TYR A 29 9.05 -14.99 -5.12
CA TYR A 29 8.64 -14.26 -3.91
C TYR A 29 7.59 -14.97 -3.01
N ASN A 30 7.48 -16.29 -3.10
CA ASN A 30 6.64 -17.07 -2.21
C ASN A 30 7.31 -17.27 -0.84
N THR A 31 6.55 -17.01 0.23
CA THR A 31 6.94 -17.31 1.62
C THR A 31 6.15 -18.52 2.13
N GLY A 32 6.83 -19.49 2.76
CA GLY A 32 6.22 -20.75 3.21
C GLY A 32 6.53 -21.94 2.29
N HIS A 33 5.62 -22.90 2.16
CA HIS A 33 5.90 -24.16 1.45
C HIS A 33 4.80 -24.56 0.46
N HIS A 34 5.19 -25.21 -0.64
CA HIS A 34 4.30 -25.79 -1.64
C HIS A 34 3.37 -24.79 -2.34
N ASN A 35 3.72 -23.50 -2.39
CA ASN A 35 2.95 -22.52 -3.15
C ASN A 35 3.29 -22.58 -4.64
N THR A 36 2.30 -22.42 -5.52
CA THR A 36 2.49 -22.36 -6.97
C THR A 36 1.96 -21.03 -7.49
N GLY A 37 2.80 -20.26 -8.18
CA GLY A 37 2.54 -18.88 -8.58
C GLY A 37 3.51 -17.93 -7.89
N ASN A 38 3.15 -16.67 -7.73
CA ASN A 38 4.04 -15.63 -7.21
C ASN A 38 3.44 -14.93 -5.98
N TYR A 39 4.31 -14.44 -5.10
CA TYR A 39 3.92 -13.62 -3.95
C TYR A 39 2.90 -14.26 -2.98
N ASN A 40 2.83 -15.59 -2.90
CA ASN A 40 1.99 -16.26 -1.93
C ASN A 40 2.68 -16.39 -0.57
N THR A 41 1.92 -16.21 0.51
CA THR A 41 2.37 -16.45 1.89
C THR A 41 1.54 -17.56 2.53
N GLY A 42 2.18 -18.67 2.90
CA GLY A 42 1.55 -19.79 3.60
C GLY A 42 1.84 -21.15 2.96
N TYR A 43 0.84 -22.03 2.95
CA TYR A 43 0.96 -23.43 2.53
C TYR A 43 -0.01 -23.79 1.41
N ARG A 44 0.50 -24.36 0.31
CA ARG A 44 -0.29 -24.91 -0.79
C ARG A 44 -1.30 -23.94 -1.42
N ASN A 45 -0.92 -22.68 -1.58
CA ASN A 45 -1.68 -21.77 -2.43
C ASN A 45 -1.34 -21.98 -3.90
N THR A 46 -2.32 -21.84 -4.78
CA THR A 46 -2.17 -21.87 -6.24
C THR A 46 -2.77 -20.60 -6.85
N GLY A 47 -1.98 -19.85 -7.61
CA GLY A 47 -2.31 -18.51 -8.10
C GLY A 47 -1.35 -17.47 -7.51
N ASP A 48 -1.70 -16.19 -7.60
CA ASP A 48 -0.82 -15.10 -7.19
C ASP A 48 -1.40 -14.31 -6.00
N TYR A 49 -0.51 -13.77 -5.16
CA TYR A 49 -0.86 -12.86 -4.04
C TYR A 49 -1.80 -13.43 -2.97
N ASN A 50 -1.81 -14.75 -2.74
CA ASN A 50 -2.62 -15.34 -1.67
C ASN A 50 -1.90 -15.31 -0.31
N THR A 51 -2.63 -15.03 0.77
CA THR A 51 -2.17 -15.12 2.15
C THR A 51 -3.03 -16.10 2.94
N GLY A 52 -2.41 -17.10 3.58
CA GLY A 52 -3.09 -18.20 4.27
C GLY A 52 -2.81 -19.52 3.57
N ASP A 53 -3.70 -20.51 3.68
CA ASP A 53 -3.40 -21.88 3.21
C ASP A 53 -4.50 -22.46 2.31
N TYR A 54 -4.10 -23.30 1.36
CA TYR A 54 -5.01 -24.04 0.47
C TYR A 54 -5.93 -23.16 -0.39
N ASN A 55 -5.51 -21.95 -0.74
CA ASN A 55 -6.27 -21.10 -1.65
C ASN A 55 -5.94 -21.44 -3.12
N THR A 56 -6.95 -21.41 -3.98
CA THR A 56 -6.84 -21.50 -5.44
C THR A 56 -7.50 -20.28 -6.06
N GLY A 57 -6.76 -19.52 -6.85
CA GLY A 57 -7.17 -18.21 -7.36
C GLY A 57 -6.19 -17.12 -6.93
N ASN A 58 -6.54 -15.86 -7.13
CA ASN A 58 -5.67 -14.72 -6.86
C ASN A 58 -6.20 -13.84 -5.71
N TYR A 59 -5.28 -13.17 -5.02
CA TYR A 59 -5.56 -12.15 -3.99
C TYR A 59 -6.39 -12.66 -2.79
N ASN A 60 -6.42 -13.97 -2.53
CA ASN A 60 -7.19 -14.51 -1.41
C ASN A 60 -6.48 -14.32 -0.07
N THR A 61 -7.25 -14.00 0.96
CA THR A 61 -6.79 -14.08 2.35
C THR A 61 -7.65 -15.09 3.11
N GLY A 62 -7.04 -16.07 3.76
CA GLY A 62 -7.73 -17.10 4.55
C GLY A 62 -7.43 -18.52 4.10
N PHE A 63 -8.43 -19.40 4.21
CA PHE A 63 -8.27 -20.83 3.98
C PHE A 63 -9.33 -21.37 3.00
N PHE A 64 -8.92 -22.27 2.10
CA PHE A 64 -9.82 -22.99 1.19
C PHE A 64 -10.67 -22.10 0.27
N ASN A 65 -10.17 -20.92 -0.13
CA ASN A 65 -10.81 -20.13 -1.18
C ASN A 65 -10.52 -20.75 -2.55
N THR A 66 -11.48 -20.69 -3.47
CA THR A 66 -11.39 -21.33 -4.80
C THR A 66 -11.73 -20.40 -5.95
N VAL A 67 -11.94 -19.12 -5.65
CA VAL A 67 -12.24 -18.04 -6.61
C VAL A 67 -11.36 -16.85 -6.29
N ASP A 68 -11.16 -15.98 -7.26
CA ASP A 68 -10.37 -14.76 -7.06
C ASP A 68 -11.12 -13.79 -6.12
N SER A 69 -10.36 -13.14 -5.22
CA SER A 69 -10.92 -12.07 -4.38
C SER A 69 -11.34 -10.89 -5.25
N LYS A 70 -12.56 -10.41 -5.06
CA LYS A 70 -13.02 -9.18 -5.69
C LYS A 70 -12.35 -7.96 -5.07
N LEU A 71 -12.07 -6.96 -5.91
CA LEU A 71 -11.70 -5.63 -5.45
C LEU A 71 -12.82 -5.07 -4.54
N ILE A 72 -12.45 -4.59 -3.35
CA ILE A 72 -13.34 -3.91 -2.43
C ILE A 72 -13.09 -2.41 -2.53
N MET A 73 -14.15 -1.65 -2.74
CA MET A 73 -14.12 -0.19 -2.75
C MET A 73 -15.31 0.34 -1.95
N PHE A 74 -15.06 1.32 -1.07
CA PHE A 74 -16.06 1.83 -0.12
C PHE A 74 -16.77 0.72 0.66
N ASN A 75 -15.99 -0.21 1.21
CA ASN A 75 -16.43 -1.35 2.02
C ASN A 75 -17.38 -2.33 1.30
N LYS A 76 -17.48 -2.27 -0.03
CA LYS A 76 -18.34 -3.16 -0.84
C LYS A 76 -17.54 -3.77 -1.98
N PRO A 77 -17.82 -5.02 -2.38
CA PRO A 77 -17.19 -5.60 -3.56
C PRO A 77 -17.65 -4.90 -4.83
N THR A 78 -16.76 -4.76 -5.79
CA THR A 78 -17.07 -4.36 -7.17
C THR A 78 -16.83 -5.53 -8.13
N ASN A 79 -17.48 -5.48 -9.29
CA ASN A 79 -17.21 -6.41 -10.40
C ASN A 79 -16.22 -5.81 -11.41
N LYS A 80 -15.68 -4.61 -11.15
CA LYS A 80 -14.62 -4.03 -11.96
C LYS A 80 -13.25 -4.52 -11.48
N GLU A 81 -12.38 -4.80 -12.43
CA GLU A 81 -10.96 -5.01 -12.17
C GLU A 81 -10.26 -3.65 -11.96
N ILE A 82 -9.10 -3.66 -11.29
CA ILE A 82 -8.38 -2.42 -10.95
C ILE A 82 -7.92 -1.67 -12.21
N GLU A 83 -7.60 -2.40 -13.28
CA GLU A 83 -7.18 -1.86 -14.58
C GLU A 83 -8.31 -1.13 -15.32
N ASP A 84 -9.57 -1.41 -14.98
CA ASP A 84 -10.77 -0.83 -15.61
C ASP A 84 -11.33 0.38 -14.82
N ILE A 85 -10.59 0.86 -13.82
CA ILE A 85 -10.98 1.99 -12.97
C ILE A 85 -10.04 3.17 -13.22
N ASP A 86 -10.60 4.27 -13.70
CA ASP A 86 -9.89 5.53 -13.87
C ASP A 86 -9.83 6.28 -12.54
N PHE A 87 -8.70 6.21 -11.85
CA PHE A 87 -8.51 6.92 -10.59
C PHE A 87 -8.12 8.39 -10.82
N PRO A 88 -8.74 9.34 -10.07
CA PRO A 88 -8.27 10.72 -10.04
C PRO A 88 -6.81 10.80 -9.59
N SER A 89 -5.99 11.59 -10.29
CA SER A 89 -4.54 11.61 -10.04
C SER A 89 -4.19 12.20 -8.67
N PHE A 90 -5.02 13.11 -8.17
CA PHE A 90 -4.84 13.70 -6.84
C PHE A 90 -4.93 12.71 -5.67
N LEU A 91 -5.48 11.51 -5.87
CA LEU A 91 -5.46 10.45 -4.86
C LEU A 91 -4.02 9.94 -4.59
N PHE A 92 -3.11 10.14 -5.54
CA PHE A 92 -1.70 9.75 -5.45
C PHE A 92 -0.84 10.97 -5.08
N PHE A 93 -0.95 11.41 -3.83
CA PHE A 93 -0.25 12.61 -3.33
C PHE A 93 0.87 12.28 -2.35
N ASP A 94 1.86 13.19 -2.30
CA ASP A 94 2.99 13.10 -1.37
C ASP A 94 2.66 13.70 0.00
N LEU A 95 3.19 13.07 1.05
CA LEU A 95 3.12 13.59 2.42
C LEU A 95 4.20 14.63 2.74
N THR A 96 5.05 14.96 1.76
CA THR A 96 6.16 15.88 1.93
C THR A 96 6.09 16.99 0.90
N VAL A 97 6.33 18.22 1.35
CA VAL A 97 6.45 19.39 0.47
C VAL A 97 7.82 20.00 0.63
N TRP A 98 8.38 20.50 -0.47
CA TRP A 98 9.59 21.31 -0.43
C TRP A 98 9.25 22.71 0.08
N ILE A 99 9.99 23.18 1.08
CA ILE A 99 9.91 24.54 1.62
C ILE A 99 11.21 25.24 1.31
N SER A 100 11.14 26.30 0.51
CA SER A 100 12.30 27.13 0.20
C SER A 100 12.75 27.97 1.41
N SER A 101 13.99 28.42 1.40
CA SER A 101 14.52 29.34 2.41
C SER A 101 13.67 30.59 2.60
N ASP A 102 13.02 31.06 1.53
CA ASP A 102 12.27 32.31 1.51
C ASP A 102 10.88 32.15 2.13
N GLU A 103 10.28 30.97 1.97
CA GLU A 103 8.97 30.60 2.52
C GLU A 103 9.04 30.07 3.96
N ALA A 104 10.23 29.62 4.40
CA ALA A 104 10.43 29.09 5.74
C ALA A 104 10.17 30.14 6.83
N THR A 105 9.41 29.75 7.85
CA THR A 105 9.18 30.57 9.05
C THR A 105 10.47 30.75 9.86
N ASP A 106 10.52 31.76 10.74
CA ASP A 106 11.69 31.99 11.60
C ASP A 106 12.03 30.80 12.51
N LYS A 107 11.03 30.00 12.88
CA LYS A 107 11.23 28.77 13.65
C LYS A 107 11.87 27.69 12.77
N GLU A 108 11.31 27.46 11.59
CA GLU A 108 11.82 26.48 10.63
C GLU A 108 13.24 26.83 10.15
N LYS A 109 13.54 28.12 9.95
CA LYS A 109 14.88 28.62 9.63
C LYS A 109 15.92 28.29 10.69
N LYS A 110 15.50 28.23 11.97
CA LYS A 110 16.38 27.84 13.08
C LYS A 110 16.53 26.32 13.17
N GLU A 111 15.45 25.57 12.97
CA GLU A 111 15.44 24.11 13.06
C GLU A 111 16.14 23.43 11.88
N HIS A 112 15.98 23.96 10.67
CA HIS A 112 16.51 23.42 9.41
C HIS A 112 17.62 24.30 8.82
N LYS A 113 18.41 24.93 9.69
CA LYS A 113 19.44 25.89 9.29
C LYS A 113 20.44 25.28 8.31
N GLN A 114 20.91 24.07 8.59
CA GLN A 114 21.93 23.41 7.77
C GLN A 114 21.40 23.09 6.37
N GLU A 115 20.20 22.53 6.27
CA GLU A 115 19.57 22.19 5.00
C GLU A 115 19.29 23.44 4.16
N ILE A 116 18.88 24.54 4.80
CA ILE A 116 18.69 25.82 4.11
C ILE A 116 20.01 26.36 3.56
N GLU A 117 21.10 26.30 4.35
CA GLU A 117 22.42 26.78 3.93
C GLU A 117 23.03 25.91 2.80
N THR A 118 22.77 24.60 2.78
CA THR A 118 23.35 23.69 1.78
C THR A 118 22.48 23.48 0.55
N CYS A 119 21.16 23.41 0.72
CA CYS A 119 20.21 23.01 -0.33
C CYS A 119 19.22 24.13 -0.71
N GLY A 120 19.23 25.28 -0.04
CA GLY A 120 18.29 26.37 -0.28
C GLY A 120 16.87 26.13 0.23
N GLY A 121 16.66 25.07 1.02
CA GLY A 121 15.35 24.66 1.54
C GLY A 121 15.40 23.28 2.19
N PHE A 122 14.23 22.78 2.59
CA PHE A 122 14.09 21.48 3.24
C PHE A 122 12.76 20.82 2.88
N LEU A 123 12.70 19.49 3.04
CA LEU A 123 11.44 18.74 2.92
C LEU A 123 10.69 18.77 4.26
N LYS A 124 9.45 19.25 4.22
CA LYS A 124 8.56 19.27 5.37
C LYS A 124 7.50 18.19 5.23
N ARG A 125 7.36 17.35 6.25
CA ARG A 125 6.26 16.40 6.34
C ARG A 125 4.97 17.09 6.76
N LEU A 126 3.89 16.81 6.04
CA LEU A 126 2.55 17.27 6.34
C LEU A 126 1.75 16.20 7.08
N GLU A 127 0.76 16.65 7.87
CA GLU A 127 -0.29 15.77 8.37
C GLU A 127 -1.10 15.21 7.20
N TYR A 128 -1.50 13.94 7.28
CA TYR A 128 -2.17 13.22 6.18
C TYR A 128 -3.33 13.99 5.55
N LYS A 129 -4.31 14.42 6.37
CA LYS A 129 -5.49 15.16 5.88
C LYS A 129 -5.14 16.54 5.29
N LYS A 130 -4.05 17.17 5.75
CA LYS A 130 -3.58 18.45 5.18
C LYS A 130 -2.95 18.26 3.80
N ALA A 131 -2.15 17.20 3.64
CA ALA A 131 -1.58 16.83 2.34
C ALA A 131 -2.69 16.45 1.35
N PHE A 132 -3.67 15.65 1.79
CA PHE A 132 -4.83 15.29 0.99
C PHE A 132 -5.60 16.54 0.55
N ARG A 133 -5.88 17.45 1.49
CA ARG A 133 -6.53 18.72 1.17
C ARG A 133 -5.78 19.51 0.11
N LEU A 134 -4.46 19.64 0.25
CA LEU A 134 -3.62 20.34 -0.72
C LEU A 134 -3.67 19.70 -2.11
N ALA A 135 -3.71 18.36 -2.17
CA ALA A 135 -3.84 17.64 -3.44
C ALA A 135 -5.20 17.88 -4.10
N TRP A 136 -6.28 17.82 -3.32
CA TRP A 136 -7.62 18.17 -3.79
C TRP A 136 -7.69 19.61 -4.31
N ASP A 137 -7.21 20.59 -3.54
CA ASP A 137 -7.33 22.00 -3.92
C ASP A 137 -6.57 22.33 -5.23
N LYS A 138 -5.59 21.48 -5.59
CA LYS A 138 -4.86 21.57 -6.86
C LYS A 138 -5.52 20.79 -8.00
N ALA A 139 -6.38 19.84 -7.68
CA ALA A 139 -7.05 19.00 -8.65
C ALA A 139 -8.06 19.81 -9.47
N GLY A 140 -8.22 19.43 -10.73
CA GLY A 140 -9.21 20.08 -11.59
C GLY A 140 -10.61 19.53 -11.35
N LYS A 141 -11.63 20.30 -11.72
CA LYS A 141 -13.05 19.90 -11.65
C LYS A 141 -13.31 18.50 -12.25
N LYS A 142 -12.69 18.18 -13.38
CA LYS A 142 -12.82 16.85 -14.01
C LYS A 142 -12.33 15.73 -13.10
N GLU A 143 -11.25 15.93 -12.36
CA GLU A 143 -10.74 14.92 -11.42
C GLU A 143 -11.69 14.75 -10.22
N HIS A 144 -12.31 15.85 -9.78
CA HIS A 144 -13.35 15.77 -8.76
C HIS A 144 -14.59 15.00 -9.25
N GLU A 145 -15.01 15.21 -10.50
CA GLU A 145 -16.10 14.44 -11.12
C GLU A 145 -15.74 12.94 -11.24
N MET A 146 -14.53 12.62 -11.69
CA MET A 146 -14.02 11.23 -11.77
C MET A 146 -14.07 10.51 -10.41
N LEU A 147 -13.89 11.23 -9.31
CA LEU A 147 -13.98 10.66 -7.98
C LEU A 147 -15.39 10.10 -7.69
N LEU A 148 -16.42 10.84 -8.09
CA LEU A 148 -17.82 10.44 -7.89
C LEU A 148 -18.21 9.23 -8.75
N GLU A 149 -17.46 8.96 -9.81
CA GLU A 149 -17.65 7.82 -10.71
C GLU A 149 -16.99 6.52 -10.20
N LEU A 150 -16.24 6.59 -9.10
CA LEU A 150 -15.59 5.42 -8.52
C LEU A 150 -16.62 4.36 -8.08
N PRO A 151 -16.32 3.05 -8.26
CA PRO A 151 -17.22 1.98 -7.85
C PRO A 151 -17.63 2.08 -6.39
N ASN A 152 -18.93 1.91 -6.13
CA ASN A 152 -19.50 1.96 -4.79
C ASN A 152 -19.29 3.29 -4.04
N TRP A 153 -19.04 4.40 -4.75
CA TRP A 153 -18.81 5.73 -4.18
C TRP A 153 -19.64 6.01 -2.91
N ASP A 154 -18.95 6.45 -1.86
CA ASP A 154 -19.53 6.78 -0.56
C ASP A 154 -18.81 7.99 0.03
N ASN A 155 -19.49 9.15 0.01
CA ASN A 155 -18.94 10.42 0.45
C ASN A 155 -18.58 10.43 1.94
N GLU A 156 -19.31 9.71 2.79
CA GLU A 156 -19.03 9.69 4.24
C GLU A 156 -17.75 8.91 4.54
N ILE A 157 -17.55 7.76 3.89
CA ILE A 157 -16.29 7.02 4.00
C ILE A 157 -15.13 7.85 3.43
N PHE A 158 -15.33 8.51 2.28
CA PHE A 158 -14.31 9.38 1.71
C PHE A 158 -13.94 10.51 2.67
N LYS A 159 -14.94 11.16 3.29
CA LYS A 159 -14.76 12.23 4.27
C LYS A 159 -14.10 11.78 5.55
N GLU A 160 -14.39 10.56 6.03
CA GLU A 160 -13.70 9.97 7.17
C GLU A 160 -12.19 9.87 6.91
N ILE A 161 -11.81 9.37 5.73
CA ILE A 161 -10.42 9.18 5.31
C ILE A 161 -9.74 10.52 5.03
N SER A 162 -10.30 11.33 4.14
CA SER A 162 -9.67 12.54 3.61
C SER A 162 -9.87 13.78 4.49
N GLY A 163 -11.00 13.84 5.23
CA GLY A 163 -11.48 15.05 5.90
C GLY A 163 -12.27 16.01 5.00
N ILE A 164 -12.57 15.62 3.77
CA ILE A 164 -13.18 16.47 2.74
C ILE A 164 -14.61 15.98 2.47
N ASP A 165 -15.55 16.93 2.42
CA ASP A 165 -16.92 16.66 1.97
C ASP A 165 -17.00 16.89 0.46
N ALA A 166 -16.67 15.84 -0.31
CA ALA A 166 -16.49 15.93 -1.76
C ALA A 166 -17.76 16.39 -2.46
N GLU A 167 -18.91 15.81 -2.13
CA GLU A 167 -20.20 16.18 -2.74
C GLU A 167 -20.56 17.64 -2.46
N ALA A 168 -20.38 18.11 -1.21
CA ALA A 168 -20.69 19.48 -0.83
C ALA A 168 -19.75 20.52 -1.45
N GLU A 169 -18.49 20.15 -1.71
CA GLU A 169 -17.51 21.04 -2.35
C GLU A 169 -17.69 21.09 -3.87
N ILE A 170 -17.86 19.93 -4.52
CA ILE A 170 -18.11 19.85 -5.97
C ILE A 170 -19.39 20.60 -6.34
N ALA A 171 -20.45 20.48 -5.54
CA ALA A 171 -21.70 21.22 -5.78
C ALA A 171 -21.50 22.75 -5.81
N LYS A 172 -20.48 23.29 -5.12
CA LYS A 172 -20.15 24.72 -5.16
C LYS A 172 -19.34 25.10 -6.40
N GLU A 173 -18.64 24.16 -7.03
CA GLU A 173 -17.90 24.36 -8.29
C GLU A 173 -18.82 24.35 -9.52
N GLU A 174 -20.07 23.94 -9.35
CA GLU A 174 -21.12 23.95 -10.39
C GLU A 174 -21.99 25.22 -10.38
N MET A 175 -21.87 26.05 -9.33
CA MET A 175 -22.59 27.32 -9.17
C MET A 175 -21.82 28.50 -9.74
#